data_AF-A0A5C8F9C1-F1
#
_entry.id   AF-A0A5C8F9C1-F1
#
_cell.length_a   1.000
_cell.length_b   1.000
_cell.length_c   1.000
_cell.angle_alpha   90.00
_cell.angle_beta   90.00
_cell.angle_gamma   90.00
#
_symmetry.space_group_name_H-M   'P 1'
#
loop_
_entity.id
_entity.type
_entity.pdbx_description
1 polymer ?
#
loop_
_entity_poly.entity_id
_entity_poly.type
_entity_poly.pdbx_seq_one_letter_code
_entity_poly.pdbx_strand_id
1 'polypeptide(L)'
;MAEKELTIRFLKESCWKCGYEYHIYYIMPEGNNGDIVNKLIFNEKVISKVNEWVKANNNTINIGVIKNRYSNTVGDSYMSFGCPKCDAIYGDFYLLEAIIDTMYEKYFYIDDIKIKVEI
;
A
#
# COMPACT_ATOMS: atom_id res chain seq x y z
N MET A 1 9.58 -23.34 -4.18
CA MET A 1 9.02 -22.26 -3.34
C MET A 1 10.17 -21.29 -3.10
N ALA A 2 10.06 -20.05 -3.56
CA ALA A 2 11.13 -19.07 -3.44
C ALA A 2 10.80 -18.10 -2.30
N GLU A 3 11.70 -17.97 -1.33
CA GLU A 3 11.60 -16.91 -0.33
C GLU A 3 12.08 -15.61 -0.98
N LYS A 4 11.22 -14.58 -0.97
CA LYS A 4 11.55 -13.25 -1.44
C LYS A 4 11.54 -12.27 -0.27
N GLU A 5 12.63 -11.51 -0.13
CA GLU A 5 12.67 -10.37 0.79
C GLU A 5 12.05 -9.15 0.09
N LEU A 6 11.11 -8.49 0.75
CA LEU A 6 10.41 -7.31 0.25
C LEU A 6 10.63 -6.17 1.24
N THR A 7 11.03 -5.01 0.73
CA THR A 7 11.07 -3.78 1.53
C THR A 7 9.74 -3.06 1.38
N ILE A 8 8.98 -2.95 2.46
CA ILE A 8 7.68 -2.29 2.53
C ILE A 8 7.86 -0.92 3.15
N ARG A 9 7.36 0.12 2.46
CA ARG A 9 7.35 1.49 2.96
C ARG A 9 5.93 1.88 3.33
N PHE A 10 5.76 2.46 4.52
CA PHE A 10 4.50 3.04 4.96
C PHE A 10 4.49 4.55 4.75
N LEU A 11 3.35 5.07 4.32
CA LEU A 11 3.13 6.50 4.24
C LEU A 11 1.75 6.88 4.76
N LYS A 12 1.64 8.14 5.16
CA LYS A 12 0.39 8.76 5.60
C LYS A 12 -0.29 9.39 4.40
N GLU A 13 -1.58 9.14 4.25
CA GLU A 13 -2.40 9.65 3.16
C GLU A 13 -3.69 10.27 3.68
N SER A 14 -4.20 11.24 2.92
CA SER A 14 -5.48 11.89 3.18
C SER A 14 -6.52 11.40 2.18
N CYS A 15 -7.65 10.90 2.66
CA CYS A 15 -8.70 10.41 1.78
C CYS A 15 -9.26 11.54 0.91
N TRP A 16 -9.13 11.41 -0.42
CA TRP A 16 -9.65 12.37 -1.40
C TRP A 16 -11.16 12.67 -1.27
N LYS A 17 -11.93 11.74 -0.69
CA LYS A 17 -13.39 11.88 -0.53
C LYS A 17 -13.82 12.50 0.80
N CYS A 18 -13.23 12.05 1.92
CA CYS A 18 -13.69 12.44 3.26
C CYS A 18 -12.64 13.16 4.12
N GLY A 19 -11.42 13.34 3.62
CA GLY A 19 -10.31 13.98 4.33
C GLY A 19 -9.77 13.20 5.53
N TYR A 20 -10.26 11.98 5.79
CA TYR A 20 -9.72 11.17 6.88
C TYR A 20 -8.29 10.76 6.58
N GLU A 21 -7.40 10.94 7.55
CA GLU A 21 -6.01 10.53 7.47
C GLU A 21 -5.85 9.05 7.84
N TYR A 22 -5.15 8.32 7.00
CA TYR A 22 -4.88 6.90 7.20
C TYR A 22 -3.54 6.54 6.56
N HIS A 23 -3.20 5.27 6.60
CA HIS A 23 -1.92 4.76 6.11
C HIS A 23 -2.13 3.81 4.96
N ILE A 24 -1.20 3.85 4.02
CA ILE A 24 -1.03 2.85 2.97
C ILE A 24 0.41 2.36 2.99
N TYR A 25 0.68 1.31 2.22
CA TYR A 25 2.03 0.82 2.02
C TYR A 25 2.26 0.38 0.59
N TYR A 26 3.52 0.37 0.19
CA TYR A 26 3.95 -0.19 -1.08
C TYR A 26 5.28 -0.93 -0.94
N ILE A 27 5.58 -1.82 -1.90
CA ILE A 27 6.90 -2.46 -1.98
C ILE A 27 7.84 -1.50 -2.71
N MET A 28 8.95 -1.15 -2.07
CA MET A 28 9.98 -0.33 -2.69
C MET A 28 10.43 -0.93 -4.03
N PRO A 29 10.45 -0.15 -5.12
CA PRO A 29 10.88 -0.65 -6.42
C PRO A 29 12.36 -1.06 -6.37
N GLU A 30 12.65 -2.30 -6.78
CA GLU A 30 14.01 -2.83 -6.89
C GLU A 30 14.58 -2.51 -8.29
N GLY A 31 15.41 -1.48 -8.40
CA GLY A 31 16.14 -1.15 -9.63
C GLY A 31 15.35 -0.36 -10.68
N ASN A 32 15.84 -0.36 -11.92
CA ASN A 32 15.33 0.44 -13.06
C ASN A 32 14.20 -0.26 -13.87
N ASN A 33 13.62 -1.34 -13.36
CA ASN A 33 12.55 -2.03 -14.08
C ASN A 33 11.26 -1.23 -13.91
N GLY A 34 10.70 -0.76 -15.03
CA GLY A 34 9.64 0.25 -15.12
C GLY A 34 8.28 -0.04 -14.46
N ASP A 35 8.14 -1.11 -13.67
CA ASP A 35 6.97 -1.37 -12.85
C ASP A 35 7.12 -0.73 -11.46
N ILE A 36 6.73 0.54 -11.36
CA ILE A 36 6.78 1.31 -10.12
C ILE A 36 5.79 0.76 -9.09
N VAL A 37 4.61 0.30 -9.54
CA VAL A 37 3.57 -0.29 -8.67
C VAL A 37 3.70 -1.82 -8.67
N ASN A 38 4.23 -2.37 -7.58
CA ASN A 38 4.33 -3.82 -7.42
C ASN A 38 3.03 -4.43 -6.87
N LYS A 39 2.32 -5.21 -7.70
CA LYS A 39 1.04 -5.84 -7.35
C LYS A 39 1.12 -6.91 -6.26
N LEU A 40 2.31 -7.35 -5.86
CA LEU A 40 2.48 -8.29 -4.75
C LEU A 40 1.96 -7.73 -3.42
N ILE A 41 1.79 -6.40 -3.29
CA ILE A 41 1.15 -5.77 -2.12
C ILE A 41 -0.27 -6.30 -1.85
N PHE A 42 -0.95 -6.81 -2.88
CA PHE A 42 -2.31 -7.36 -2.81
C PHE A 42 -2.33 -8.88 -2.60
N ASN A 43 -1.16 -9.52 -2.50
CA ASN A 43 -1.08 -10.95 -2.19
C ASN A 43 -1.45 -11.20 -0.72
N GLU A 44 -2.29 -12.20 -0.45
CA GLU A 44 -2.78 -12.51 0.90
C GLU A 44 -1.66 -12.77 1.91
N LYS A 45 -0.55 -13.40 1.49
CA LYS A 45 0.61 -13.65 2.37
C LYS A 45 1.33 -12.36 2.75
N VAL A 46 1.45 -11.44 1.79
CA VAL A 46 2.04 -10.10 2.03
C VAL A 46 1.13 -9.30 2.96
N ILE A 47 -0.17 -9.23 2.66
CA ILE A 47 -1.16 -8.53 3.49
C ILE A 47 -1.14 -9.07 4.93
N SER A 48 -1.11 -10.39 5.10
CA SER A 48 -1.10 -11.03 6.42
C SER A 48 0.15 -10.67 7.21
N LYS A 49 1.34 -10.78 6.59
CA LYS A 49 2.61 -10.43 7.24
C LYS A 49 2.71 -8.95 7.61
N VAL A 50 2.24 -8.05 6.73
CA VAL A 50 2.19 -6.62 7.04
C VAL A 50 1.26 -6.35 8.21
N ASN A 51 0.05 -6.93 8.21
CA ASN A 51 -0.91 -6.75 9.30
C ASN A 51 -0.41 -7.33 10.63
N GLU A 52 0.27 -8.47 10.63
CA GLU A 52 0.93 -9.04 11.81
C GLU A 52 2.00 -8.10 12.36
N TRP A 53 2.85 -7.57 11.48
CA TRP A 53 3.90 -6.63 11.87
C TRP A 53 3.31 -5.35 12.47
N VAL A 54 2.28 -4.77 11.84
CA VAL A 54 1.58 -3.57 12.32
C VAL A 54 0.98 -3.82 13.71
N LYS A 55 0.28 -4.94 13.91
CA LYS A 55 -0.30 -5.32 15.21
C LYS A 55 0.77 -5.51 16.31
N ALA A 56 1.93 -6.03 15.96
CA ALA A 56 3.00 -6.33 16.92
C ALA A 56 3.86 -5.11 17.27
N ASN A 57 4.08 -4.20 16.33
CA ASN A 57 5.10 -3.16 16.45
C ASN A 57 4.55 -1.72 16.39
N ASN A 58 3.32 -1.50 15.92
CA ASN A 58 2.83 -0.15 15.68
C ASN A 58 1.30 0.01 15.79
N ASN A 59 0.85 0.51 16.95
CA ASN A 59 -0.56 0.80 17.19
C ASN A 59 -1.07 2.09 16.52
N THR A 60 -0.20 2.84 15.83
CA THR A 60 -0.55 4.12 15.17
C THR A 60 -0.81 3.97 13.67
N ILE A 61 -0.32 2.90 13.05
CA ILE A 61 -0.57 2.60 11.64
C ILE A 61 -2.00 2.07 11.48
N ASN A 62 -2.82 2.85 10.78
CA ASN A 62 -4.22 2.52 10.46
C ASN A 62 -4.37 2.32 8.96
N ILE A 63 -4.47 1.06 8.52
CA ILE A 63 -4.62 0.68 7.11
C ILE A 63 -6.04 0.17 6.90
N GLY A 64 -6.70 0.65 5.86
CA GLY A 64 -8.03 0.14 5.52
C GLY A 64 -7.98 -1.24 4.87
N VAL A 65 -9.09 -1.95 4.91
CA VAL A 65 -9.17 -3.31 4.36
C VAL A 65 -8.80 -3.32 2.88
N ILE A 66 -7.87 -4.18 2.50
CA ILE A 66 -7.55 -4.42 1.09
C ILE A 66 -8.55 -5.44 0.56
N LYS A 67 -9.32 -5.07 -0.46
CA LYS A 67 -10.34 -5.93 -1.06
C LYS A 67 -10.63 -5.48 -2.49
N ASN A 68 -11.38 -6.31 -3.21
CA ASN A 68 -11.87 -5.98 -4.54
C ASN A 68 -12.92 -4.85 -4.45
N ARG A 69 -12.78 -3.80 -5.27
CA ARG A 69 -13.73 -2.67 -5.34
C ARG A 69 -13.98 -2.27 -6.78
N TYR A 70 -15.25 -2.03 -7.11
CA TYR A 70 -15.65 -1.55 -8.44
C TYR A 70 -15.34 -0.06 -8.60
N SER A 71 -14.58 0.29 -9.62
CA SER A 71 -14.28 1.68 -9.98
C SER A 71 -15.15 2.13 -11.16
N ASN A 72 -15.97 3.16 -10.95
CA ASN A 72 -16.77 3.73 -12.04
C ASN A 72 -15.92 4.35 -13.16
N THR A 73 -14.72 4.86 -12.83
CA THR A 73 -13.81 5.48 -13.79
C THR A 73 -13.16 4.43 -14.70
N VAL A 74 -12.77 3.29 -14.13
CA VAL A 74 -12.15 2.17 -14.87
C VAL A 74 -13.22 1.27 -15.51
N GLY A 75 -14.42 1.23 -14.92
CA GLY A 75 -15.51 0.35 -15.34
C GLY A 75 -15.37 -1.11 -14.87
N ASP A 76 -14.42 -1.40 -13.97
CA ASP A 76 -14.09 -2.76 -13.51
C ASP A 76 -13.74 -2.80 -12.01
N SER A 77 -13.68 -4.01 -11.45
CA SER A 77 -13.30 -4.28 -10.07
C SER A 77 -11.84 -4.74 -9.96
N TYR A 78 -11.07 -4.10 -9.08
CA TYR A 78 -9.70 -4.52 -8.77
C TYR A 78 -9.38 -4.43 -7.27
N MET A 79 -8.36 -5.19 -6.86
CA MET A 79 -7.80 -5.11 -5.50
C MET A 79 -7.23 -3.72 -5.26
N SER A 80 -7.66 -3.10 -4.17
CA SER A 80 -7.30 -1.73 -3.82
C SER A 80 -7.24 -1.56 -2.32
N PHE A 81 -6.55 -0.50 -1.88
CA PHE A 81 -6.77 0.04 -0.56
C PHE A 81 -8.13 0.74 -0.52
N GLY A 82 -8.73 0.83 0.66
CA GLY A 82 -9.88 1.67 0.90
C GLY A 82 -9.67 2.55 2.11
N CYS A 83 -10.29 3.72 2.13
CA CYS A 83 -10.30 4.55 3.32
C CYS A 83 -10.96 3.80 4.50
N PRO A 84 -10.32 3.72 5.68
CA PRO A 84 -10.92 3.10 6.86
C PRO A 84 -12.27 3.70 7.28
N LYS A 85 -12.54 4.96 6.92
CA LYS A 85 -13.75 5.69 7.34
C LYS A 85 -14.90 5.62 6.35
N CYS A 86 -14.64 5.79 5.04
CA CYS A 86 -15.69 5.90 4.02
C CYS A 86 -15.57 4.87 2.88
N ASP A 87 -14.58 3.97 2.97
CA ASP A 87 -14.29 2.91 1.99
C ASP A 87 -14.01 3.43 0.56
N ALA A 88 -13.67 4.71 0.41
CA ALA A 88 -13.27 5.29 -0.87
C ALA A 88 -12.05 4.57 -1.42
N ILE A 89 -12.08 4.28 -2.73
CA ILE A 89 -11.03 3.53 -3.44
C ILE A 89 -9.74 4.35 -3.46
N TYR A 90 -8.66 3.69 -3.05
CA TYR A 90 -7.30 4.14 -3.26
C TYR A 90 -6.60 3.09 -4.12
N GLY A 91 -6.66 3.32 -5.44
CA GLY A 91 -6.20 2.40 -6.48
C GLY A 91 -4.83 2.75 -7.04
N ASP A 92 -4.49 2.12 -8.16
CA ASP A 92 -3.15 2.20 -8.76
C ASP A 92 -2.69 3.61 -9.10
N PHE A 93 -3.59 4.46 -9.59
CA PHE A 93 -3.26 5.85 -9.94
C PHE A 93 -2.72 6.61 -8.72
N TYR A 94 -3.47 6.61 -7.61
CA TYR A 94 -3.07 7.26 -6.36
C TYR A 94 -1.84 6.59 -5.73
N LEU A 95 -1.69 5.28 -5.90
CA LEU A 95 -0.53 4.55 -5.42
C LEU A 95 0.73 4.95 -6.19
N LEU A 96 0.64 5.07 -7.52
CA LEU A 96 1.73 5.53 -8.37
C LEU A 96 2.15 6.95 -8.01
N GLU A 97 1.20 7.87 -7.85
CA GLU A 97 1.48 9.25 -7.42
C GLU A 97 2.23 9.28 -6.10
N ALA A 98 1.75 8.55 -5.08
CA ALA A 98 2.40 8.45 -3.79
C ALA A 98 3.84 7.89 -3.86
N ILE A 99 4.08 6.89 -4.70
CA ILE A 99 5.43 6.32 -4.87
C ILE A 99 6.37 7.35 -5.54
N ILE A 100 5.91 8.04 -6.58
CA ILE A 100 6.70 9.08 -7.24
C ILE A 100 6.99 10.22 -6.26
N ASP A 101 5.99 10.68 -5.52
CA ASP A 101 6.10 11.77 -4.57
C ASP A 101 7.07 11.47 -3.42
N THR A 102 7.12 10.23 -2.95
CA THR A 102 8.10 9.77 -1.95
C THR A 102 9.51 9.59 -2.53
N MET A 103 9.67 9.31 -3.83
CA MET A 103 10.98 9.26 -4.49
C MET A 103 11.62 10.65 -4.68
N TYR A 104 10.82 11.69 -4.91
CA TYR A 104 11.29 13.06 -5.11
C TYR A 104 11.35 13.89 -3.81
N GLU A 105 11.42 13.22 -2.64
CA GLU A 105 11.53 13.82 -1.30
C GLU A 105 10.42 14.86 -0.97
N LYS A 106 9.29 14.82 -1.67
CA LYS A 106 8.17 15.73 -1.44
C LYS A 106 7.31 15.33 -0.24
N TYR A 107 7.43 14.08 0.23
CA TYR A 107 6.64 13.54 1.34
C TYR A 107 7.48 12.73 2.32
N PHE A 108 7.11 12.85 3.61
CA PHE A 108 7.66 12.06 4.71
C PHE A 108 7.02 10.66 4.72
N TYR A 109 7.84 9.62 4.58
CA TYR A 109 7.44 8.25 4.90
C TYR A 109 7.67 7.98 6.39
N ILE A 110 6.92 7.03 6.96
CA ILE A 110 6.92 6.78 8.40
C ILE A 110 8.02 5.78 8.77
N ASP A 111 8.08 4.67 8.04
CA ASP A 111 8.98 3.57 8.35
C ASP A 111 9.17 2.67 7.11
N ASP A 112 10.32 1.99 7.08
CA ASP A 112 10.69 1.00 6.08
C ASP A 112 10.92 -0.34 6.79
N ILE A 113 10.13 -1.34 6.45
CA ILE A 113 10.27 -2.68 7.02
C ILE A 113 10.71 -3.67 5.97
N LYS A 114 11.50 -4.65 6.39
CA LYS A 114 11.85 -5.79 5.54
C LYS A 114 11.04 -7.00 5.98
N ILE A 115 10.24 -7.53 5.06
CA ILE A 115 9.49 -8.77 5.28
C ILE A 115 10.01 -9.85 4.33
N LYS A 116 10.14 -11.07 4.83
CA LYS A 116 10.41 -12.24 3.99
C LYS A 116 9.10 -12.93 3.71
N VAL A 117 8.78 -13.25 2.46
CA VAL A 117 7.52 -13.90 2.08
C VAL A 117 7.83 -15.07 1.14
N GLU A 118 7.20 -16.22 1.38
CA GLU A 118 7.26 -17.36 0.48
C GLU A 118 6.21 -17.18 -0.62
N ILE A 119 6.65 -16.90 -1.84
CA ILE A 119 5.78 -16.65 -3.00
C ILE A 119 5.85 -17.84 -3.95
#